data_AF-A0A6I3GT21-F1
#
_entry.id   AF-A0A6I3GT21-F1
#
_cell.length_a   1.000
_cell.length_b   1.000
_cell.length_c   1.000
_cell.angle_alpha   90.00
_cell.angle_beta   90.00
_cell.angle_gamma   90.00
#
_symmetry.space_group_name_H-M   'P 1'
#
loop_
_entity.id
_entity.type
_entity.pdbx_description
1 polymer ?
#
loop_
_entity_poly.entity_id
_entity_poly.type
_entity_poly.pdbx_seq_one_letter_code
_entity_poly.pdbx_strand_id
1 'polypeptide(L)'
;LVRSDSFLDVPSSVRLGYLQSVSGLLNKHSARKDIKIVYSAMHGVGAGFIQEIFNLSGLAEPAQVLSQQQPDGKFPTVVFPNPEEPGAMDESLATAKAQQADLVLVNDPDADRLAVAFKKTDGSYQQLTGDQLGLILGEEMAARASREGRTGSLACSIVSSSALGKVANHYGFGFEQTLTGFKWVSRVPNLIFGYEEALGYCVDWGQVRDKDGLSAALIVADIASALAIQGYTLGDQLEKLMQRYGYFSTGQISIRVTDLTVIANLMKKLRSNPPAQIAGVNAVFEDMNQGSGSLPATDALRFTLEDGRTVIVRPSGTEPKLKCYLQAVSDNESESKKLLAELEAAMRQILN
;
A
#
# COMPACT_ATOMS: atom_id res chain seq x y z
N LEU A 1 26.84 0.00 -15.16
CA LEU A 1 26.52 -1.37 -15.59
C LEU A 1 26.09 -1.29 -17.05
N VAL A 2 26.70 -2.06 -17.95
CA VAL A 2 26.21 -2.19 -19.34
C VAL A 2 24.86 -2.91 -19.28
N ARG A 3 23.82 -2.36 -19.91
CA ARG A 3 22.53 -3.05 -20.03
C ARG A 3 22.75 -4.31 -20.86
N SER A 4 22.25 -5.45 -20.37
CA SER A 4 22.39 -6.76 -21.01
C SER A 4 21.01 -7.32 -21.28
N ASP A 5 20.83 -7.92 -22.45
CA ASP A 5 19.62 -8.67 -22.81
C ASP A 5 19.73 -10.15 -22.43
N SER A 6 20.81 -10.55 -21.75
CA SER A 6 20.98 -11.92 -21.27
C SER A 6 20.20 -12.13 -19.98
N PHE A 7 19.20 -13.01 -20.03
CA PHE A 7 18.46 -13.51 -18.88
C PHE A 7 18.35 -15.03 -18.95
N LEU A 8 18.03 -15.65 -17.81
CA LEU A 8 17.68 -17.06 -17.74
C LEU A 8 16.22 -17.15 -17.31
N ASP A 9 15.43 -17.94 -18.02
CA ASP A 9 14.09 -18.29 -17.55
C ASP A 9 14.20 -19.14 -16.29
N VAL A 10 13.36 -18.82 -15.31
CA VAL A 10 13.20 -19.70 -14.14
C VAL A 10 12.58 -21.02 -14.59
N PRO A 11 12.89 -22.16 -13.93
CA PRO A 11 12.24 -23.43 -14.24
C PRO A 11 10.72 -23.31 -14.18
N SER A 12 10.01 -23.94 -15.11
CA SER A 12 8.54 -23.91 -15.17
C SER A 12 7.88 -24.39 -13.87
N SER A 13 8.55 -25.26 -13.11
CA SER A 13 8.12 -25.70 -11.78
C SER A 13 8.00 -24.56 -10.77
N VAL A 14 8.84 -23.53 -10.86
CA VAL A 14 8.77 -22.34 -9.98
C VAL A 14 7.51 -21.56 -10.29
N ARG A 15 7.25 -21.30 -11.58
CA ARG A 15 6.03 -20.63 -12.05
C ARG A 15 4.77 -21.38 -11.64
N LEU A 16 4.72 -22.69 -11.89
CA LEU A 16 3.57 -23.52 -11.54
C LEU A 16 3.34 -23.59 -10.03
N GLY A 17 4.42 -23.70 -9.24
CA GLY A 17 4.34 -23.69 -7.78
C GLY A 17 3.77 -22.36 -7.25
N TYR A 18 4.22 -21.24 -7.80
CA TYR A 18 3.68 -19.92 -7.48
C TYR A 18 2.19 -19.80 -7.80
N LEU A 19 1.78 -20.17 -9.02
CA LEU A 19 0.37 -20.13 -9.43
C LEU A 19 -0.51 -21.00 -8.53
N GLN A 20 -0.07 -22.21 -8.21
CA GLN A 20 -0.79 -23.11 -7.30
C GLN A 20 -0.92 -22.53 -5.89
N SER A 21 0.15 -21.92 -5.38
CA SER A 21 0.15 -21.29 -4.06
C SER A 21 -0.85 -20.15 -3.99
N VAL A 22 -0.74 -19.20 -4.92
CA VAL A 22 -1.58 -18.00 -4.94
C VAL A 22 -3.05 -18.36 -5.16
N SER A 23 -3.37 -19.19 -6.14
CA SER A 23 -4.75 -19.64 -6.36
C SER A 23 -5.32 -20.46 -5.20
N GLY A 24 -4.45 -21.08 -4.38
CA GLY A 24 -4.83 -21.79 -3.16
C GLY A 24 -5.27 -20.89 -2.02
N LEU A 25 -5.02 -19.57 -2.09
CA LEU A 25 -5.41 -18.61 -1.06
C LEU A 25 -6.94 -18.40 -0.98
N LEU A 26 -7.68 -18.76 -2.04
CA LEU A 26 -9.13 -18.64 -2.05
C LEU A 26 -9.80 -19.89 -1.48
N ASN A 27 -10.69 -19.68 -0.51
CA ASN A 27 -11.59 -20.74 -0.08
C ASN A 27 -12.63 -21.02 -1.19
N LYS A 28 -12.53 -22.18 -1.83
CA LYS A 28 -13.41 -22.58 -2.95
C LYS A 28 -14.89 -22.69 -2.55
N HIS A 29 -15.21 -22.79 -1.26
CA HIS A 29 -16.58 -22.92 -0.77
C HIS A 29 -17.23 -21.58 -0.38
N SER A 30 -16.48 -20.47 -0.38
CA SER A 30 -17.06 -19.15 -0.13
C SER A 30 -17.99 -18.74 -1.27
N ALA A 31 -19.18 -18.27 -0.92
CA ALA A 31 -20.09 -17.67 -1.89
C ALA A 31 -19.44 -16.41 -2.49
N ARG A 32 -19.48 -16.28 -3.82
CA ARG A 32 -18.98 -15.13 -4.58
C ARG A 32 -20.01 -14.68 -5.60
N LYS A 33 -20.06 -13.38 -5.85
CA LYS A 33 -20.78 -12.81 -7.00
C LYS A 33 -19.77 -12.47 -8.08
N ASP A 34 -20.10 -12.80 -9.32
CA ASP A 34 -19.30 -12.35 -10.47
C ASP A 34 -19.35 -10.82 -10.57
N ILE A 35 -18.18 -10.20 -10.50
CA ILE A 35 -17.98 -8.76 -10.67
C ILE A 35 -17.13 -8.51 -11.91
N LYS A 36 -17.34 -7.36 -12.55
CA LYS A 36 -16.53 -6.95 -13.70
C LYS A 36 -15.23 -6.32 -13.22
N ILE A 37 -14.11 -6.90 -13.60
CA ILE A 37 -12.78 -6.43 -13.17
C ILE A 37 -12.01 -5.97 -14.40
N VAL A 38 -11.39 -4.80 -14.31
CA VAL A 38 -10.37 -4.35 -15.26
C VAL A 38 -9.00 -4.53 -14.64
N TYR A 39 -8.06 -5.02 -15.43
CA TYR A 39 -6.68 -5.25 -15.02
C TYR A 39 -5.69 -4.57 -15.97
N SER A 40 -4.63 -3.99 -15.40
CA SER A 40 -3.44 -3.55 -16.13
C SER A 40 -2.16 -4.05 -15.47
N ALA A 41 -1.23 -4.53 -16.31
CA ALA A 41 0.14 -4.84 -15.89
C ALA A 41 1.09 -3.64 -16.03
N MET A 42 0.61 -2.49 -16.52
CA MET A 42 1.43 -1.30 -16.79
C MET A 42 2.70 -1.61 -17.61
N HIS A 43 2.55 -2.37 -18.70
CA HIS A 43 3.66 -2.87 -19.52
C HIS A 43 4.63 -3.81 -18.79
N GLY A 44 4.11 -4.48 -17.76
CA GLY A 44 4.83 -5.40 -16.88
C GLY A 44 4.58 -6.87 -17.17
N VAL A 45 5.12 -7.70 -16.28
CA VAL A 45 5.05 -9.16 -16.38
C VAL A 45 3.75 -9.78 -15.87
N GLY A 46 2.92 -9.01 -15.15
CA GLY A 46 1.79 -9.55 -14.38
C GLY A 46 0.59 -10.07 -15.21
N ALA A 47 0.42 -9.64 -16.47
CA ALA A 47 -0.80 -9.93 -17.25
C ALA A 47 -1.07 -11.43 -17.45
N GLY A 48 -0.05 -12.20 -17.84
CA GLY A 48 -0.23 -13.65 -17.99
C GLY A 48 -0.47 -14.37 -16.66
N PHE A 49 0.15 -13.88 -15.58
CA PHE A 49 -0.03 -14.47 -14.25
C PHE A 49 -1.43 -14.23 -13.70
N ILE A 50 -1.97 -13.01 -13.80
CA ILE A 50 -3.29 -12.72 -13.24
C ILE A 50 -4.40 -13.52 -13.94
N GLN A 51 -4.29 -13.70 -15.26
CA GLN A 51 -5.24 -14.50 -16.04
C GLN A 51 -5.22 -15.97 -15.56
N GLU A 52 -4.04 -16.56 -15.42
CA GLU A 52 -3.90 -17.93 -14.93
C GLU A 52 -4.36 -18.08 -13.48
N ILE A 53 -4.00 -17.13 -12.60
CA ILE A 53 -4.40 -17.12 -11.20
C ILE A 53 -5.93 -17.08 -11.08
N PHE A 54 -6.60 -16.20 -11.83
CA PHE A 54 -8.07 -16.06 -11.77
C PHE A 54 -8.76 -17.32 -12.29
N ASN A 55 -8.30 -17.86 -13.43
CA ASN A 55 -8.82 -19.10 -13.99
C ASN A 55 -8.67 -20.29 -13.02
N LEU A 56 -7.48 -20.49 -12.46
CA LEU A 56 -7.21 -21.55 -11.46
C LEU A 56 -8.02 -21.38 -10.17
N SER A 57 -8.39 -20.14 -9.83
CA SER A 57 -9.22 -19.81 -8.67
C SER A 57 -10.73 -19.89 -8.96
N GLY A 58 -11.14 -20.15 -10.20
CA GLY A 58 -12.54 -20.20 -10.61
C GLY A 58 -13.21 -18.82 -10.67
N LEU A 59 -12.44 -17.74 -10.83
CA LEU A 59 -12.94 -16.38 -11.03
C LEU A 59 -13.03 -16.06 -12.52
N ALA A 60 -13.96 -15.17 -12.89
CA ALA A 60 -14.02 -14.64 -14.24
C ALA A 60 -12.75 -13.87 -14.60
N GLU A 61 -12.25 -14.07 -15.82
CA GLU A 61 -11.02 -13.41 -16.28
C GLU A 61 -11.19 -11.88 -16.31
N PRO A 62 -10.25 -11.10 -15.74
CA PRO A 62 -10.30 -9.65 -15.80
C PRO A 62 -10.13 -9.12 -17.22
N ALA A 63 -10.91 -8.11 -17.58
CA ALA A 63 -10.74 -7.40 -18.83
C ALA A 63 -9.41 -6.62 -18.83
N GLN A 64 -8.58 -6.87 -19.84
CA GLN A 64 -7.25 -6.29 -19.92
C GLN A 64 -7.28 -4.87 -20.50
N VAL A 65 -6.46 -3.98 -19.94
CA VAL A 65 -6.10 -2.71 -20.60
C VAL A 65 -5.12 -3.04 -21.73
N LEU A 66 -5.65 -3.19 -22.95
CA LEU A 66 -4.89 -3.73 -24.09
C LEU A 66 -3.62 -2.93 -24.41
N SER A 67 -3.65 -1.61 -24.24
CA SER A 67 -2.50 -0.73 -24.45
C SER A 67 -1.36 -0.95 -23.45
N GLN A 68 -1.62 -1.59 -22.30
CA GLN A 68 -0.67 -1.82 -21.20
C GLN A 68 -0.45 -3.32 -20.89
N GLN A 69 -0.99 -4.22 -21.72
CA GLN A 69 -1.00 -5.66 -21.45
C GLN A 69 0.37 -6.32 -21.65
N GLN A 70 1.07 -5.95 -22.73
CA GLN A 70 2.32 -6.59 -23.12
C GLN A 70 3.52 -5.90 -22.46
N PRO A 71 4.57 -6.65 -22.06
CA PRO A 71 5.80 -6.04 -21.57
C PRO A 71 6.43 -5.07 -22.58
N ASP A 72 6.66 -3.82 -22.16
CA ASP A 72 7.36 -2.79 -22.95
C ASP A 72 8.21 -1.89 -22.04
N GLY A 73 9.53 -2.05 -22.11
CA GLY A 73 10.49 -1.28 -21.32
C GLY A 73 10.59 0.21 -21.67
N LYS A 74 9.85 0.69 -22.68
CA LYS A 74 9.69 2.12 -22.98
C LYS A 74 8.50 2.76 -22.24
N PHE A 75 7.59 1.95 -21.68
CA PHE A 75 6.40 2.39 -20.95
C PHE A 75 5.60 3.49 -21.69
N PRO A 76 5.21 3.28 -22.97
CA PRO A 76 4.76 4.36 -23.87
C PRO A 76 3.51 5.11 -23.43
N THR A 77 2.75 4.59 -22.48
CA THR A 77 1.49 5.18 -21.99
C THR A 77 1.63 5.96 -20.69
N VAL A 78 2.80 5.90 -20.03
CA VAL A 78 3.00 6.52 -18.70
C VAL A 78 4.34 7.24 -18.63
N VAL A 79 4.39 8.35 -17.88
CA VAL A 79 5.64 9.09 -17.68
C VAL A 79 6.61 8.31 -16.78
N PHE A 80 6.06 7.62 -15.79
CA PHE A 80 6.80 6.76 -14.87
C PHE A 80 5.92 5.57 -14.48
N PRO A 81 6.41 4.33 -14.58
CA PRO A 81 5.58 3.14 -14.41
C PRO A 81 5.41 2.77 -12.94
N ASN A 82 4.78 3.66 -12.17
CA ASN A 82 4.34 3.43 -10.80
C ASN A 82 2.89 3.91 -10.69
N PRO A 83 1.94 3.05 -10.28
CA PRO A 83 0.53 3.44 -10.17
C PRO A 83 0.21 4.47 -9.09
N GLU A 84 1.18 4.90 -8.28
CA GLU A 84 1.09 6.08 -7.41
C GLU A 84 1.23 7.41 -8.17
N GLU A 85 1.87 7.40 -9.34
CA GLU A 85 2.19 8.63 -10.06
C GLU A 85 0.97 9.22 -10.76
N PRO A 86 0.82 10.56 -10.79
CA PRO A 86 -0.28 11.21 -11.50
C PRO A 86 -0.35 10.75 -12.98
N GLY A 87 -1.54 10.33 -13.40
CA GLY A 87 -1.82 9.86 -14.76
C GLY A 87 -1.56 8.38 -15.01
N ALA A 88 -0.86 7.67 -14.10
CA ALA A 88 -0.54 6.25 -14.31
C ALA A 88 -1.78 5.34 -14.36
N MET A 89 -2.86 5.75 -13.67
CA MET A 89 -4.13 5.00 -13.60
C MET A 89 -5.12 5.38 -14.71
N ASP A 90 -4.86 6.42 -15.52
CA ASP A 90 -5.86 7.03 -16.40
C ASP A 90 -6.43 6.06 -17.44
N GLU A 91 -5.58 5.29 -18.14
CA GLU A 91 -6.03 4.30 -19.13
C GLU A 91 -6.85 3.16 -18.49
N SER A 92 -6.47 2.75 -17.29
CA SER A 92 -7.19 1.72 -16.52
C SER A 92 -8.57 2.23 -16.10
N LEU A 93 -8.66 3.47 -15.62
CA LEU A 93 -9.93 4.11 -15.27
C LEU A 93 -10.82 4.38 -16.49
N ALA A 94 -10.22 4.75 -17.63
CA ALA A 94 -10.95 4.92 -18.89
C ALA A 94 -11.55 3.60 -19.37
N THR A 95 -10.76 2.52 -19.33
CA THR A 95 -11.21 1.16 -19.67
C THR A 95 -12.32 0.70 -18.73
N ALA A 96 -12.17 0.94 -17.43
CA ALA A 96 -13.19 0.63 -16.43
C ALA A 96 -14.51 1.37 -16.69
N LYS A 97 -14.47 2.67 -17.00
CA LYS A 97 -15.66 3.45 -17.37
C LYS A 97 -16.34 2.87 -18.61
N ALA A 98 -15.58 2.55 -19.66
CA ALA A 98 -16.12 2.01 -20.91
C ALA A 98 -16.78 0.63 -20.72
N GLN A 99 -16.22 -0.21 -19.85
CA GLN A 99 -16.74 -1.56 -19.58
C GLN A 99 -17.71 -1.64 -18.39
N GLN A 100 -17.92 -0.50 -17.71
CA GLN A 100 -18.68 -0.40 -16.47
C GLN A 100 -18.18 -1.37 -15.38
N ALA A 101 -16.86 -1.50 -15.24
CA ALA A 101 -16.23 -2.39 -14.27
C ALA A 101 -16.56 -2.01 -12.82
N ASP A 102 -16.65 -3.00 -11.94
CA ASP A 102 -16.88 -2.78 -10.51
C ASP A 102 -15.56 -2.49 -9.77
N LEU A 103 -14.46 -3.04 -10.30
CA LEU A 103 -13.13 -3.02 -9.69
C LEU A 103 -12.04 -2.83 -10.76
N VAL A 104 -10.99 -2.10 -10.41
CA VAL A 104 -9.80 -1.89 -11.22
C VAL A 104 -8.59 -2.34 -10.41
N LEU A 105 -7.76 -3.20 -11.00
CA LEU A 105 -6.54 -3.74 -10.42
C LEU A 105 -5.36 -3.34 -11.32
N VAL A 106 -4.34 -2.71 -10.76
CA VAL A 106 -3.16 -2.28 -11.53
C VAL A 106 -1.90 -2.67 -10.77
N ASN A 107 -1.07 -3.50 -11.39
CA ASN A 107 0.25 -3.81 -10.89
C ASN A 107 1.30 -2.91 -11.54
N ASP A 108 2.41 -2.65 -10.83
CA ASP A 108 3.62 -2.08 -11.43
C ASP A 108 4.37 -3.15 -12.27
N PRO A 109 5.41 -2.78 -13.03
CA PRO A 109 5.95 -3.67 -14.06
C PRO A 109 6.52 -5.01 -13.58
N ASP A 110 7.08 -5.07 -12.37
CA ASP A 110 7.57 -6.29 -11.72
C ASP A 110 6.49 -7.01 -10.88
N ALA A 111 5.29 -6.43 -10.84
CA ALA A 111 4.09 -6.96 -10.19
C ALA A 111 4.18 -7.14 -8.67
N ASP A 112 5.07 -6.40 -8.01
CA ASP A 112 5.23 -6.45 -6.56
C ASP A 112 4.30 -5.45 -5.83
N ARG A 113 3.78 -4.43 -6.52
CA ARG A 113 2.79 -3.47 -5.99
C ARG A 113 1.42 -3.65 -6.61
N LEU A 114 0.41 -3.19 -5.88
CA LEU A 114 -0.96 -3.17 -6.35
C LEU A 114 -1.66 -1.84 -6.03
N ALA A 115 -2.13 -1.15 -7.07
CA ALA A 115 -3.16 -0.13 -6.94
C ALA A 115 -4.55 -0.72 -7.20
N VAL A 116 -5.53 -0.21 -6.47
CA VAL A 116 -6.93 -0.61 -6.58
C VAL A 116 -7.81 0.63 -6.68
N ALA A 117 -8.75 0.61 -7.62
CA ALA A 117 -9.87 1.54 -7.63
C ALA A 117 -11.19 0.79 -7.65
N PHE A 118 -12.18 1.31 -6.92
CA PHE A 118 -13.53 0.75 -6.90
C PHE A 118 -14.52 1.75 -7.50
N LYS A 119 -15.61 1.22 -8.06
CA LYS A 119 -16.72 2.04 -8.55
C LYS A 119 -17.61 2.48 -7.39
N LYS A 120 -17.81 3.78 -7.25
CA LYS A 120 -18.76 4.38 -6.30
C LYS A 120 -20.19 4.25 -6.80
N THR A 121 -21.14 4.51 -5.90
CA THR A 121 -22.58 4.53 -6.19
C THR A 121 -22.98 5.54 -7.27
N ASP A 122 -22.27 6.67 -7.37
CA ASP A 122 -22.45 7.68 -8.43
C ASP A 122 -21.85 7.28 -9.80
N GLY A 123 -21.24 6.09 -9.89
CA GLY A 123 -20.62 5.57 -11.11
C GLY A 123 -19.21 6.08 -11.39
N SER A 124 -18.69 7.02 -10.61
CA SER A 124 -17.29 7.43 -10.68
C SER A 124 -16.39 6.46 -9.91
N TYR A 125 -15.08 6.51 -10.14
CA TYR A 125 -14.11 5.61 -9.54
C TYR A 125 -13.28 6.34 -8.50
N GLN A 126 -12.98 5.65 -7.41
CA GLN A 126 -12.07 6.13 -6.38
C GLN A 126 -10.92 5.13 -6.22
N GLN A 127 -9.70 5.63 -6.35
CA GLN A 127 -8.49 4.88 -6.03
C GLN A 127 -8.28 4.88 -4.50
N LEU A 128 -7.92 3.71 -3.96
CA LEU A 128 -7.51 3.56 -2.58
C LEU A 128 -6.04 3.96 -2.42
N THR A 129 -5.70 4.64 -1.33
CA THR A 129 -4.28 4.79 -0.95
C THR A 129 -3.72 3.45 -0.47
N GLY A 130 -2.39 3.32 -0.42
CA GLY A 130 -1.77 2.09 0.09
C GLY A 130 -2.11 1.80 1.54
N ASP A 131 -2.30 2.82 2.37
CA ASP A 131 -2.78 2.65 3.73
C ASP A 131 -4.23 2.20 3.83
N GLN A 132 -5.10 2.72 2.96
CA GLN A 132 -6.51 2.30 2.92
C GLN A 132 -6.64 0.85 2.48
N LEU A 133 -5.91 0.46 1.43
CA LEU A 133 -5.89 -0.93 0.97
C LEU A 133 -5.20 -1.85 1.97
N GLY A 134 -4.11 -1.38 2.59
CA GLY A 134 -3.41 -2.09 3.66
C GLY A 134 -4.30 -2.36 4.87
N LEU A 135 -5.19 -1.44 5.23
CA LEU A 135 -6.18 -1.64 6.29
C LEU A 135 -7.23 -2.71 5.91
N ILE A 136 -7.74 -2.68 4.68
CA ILE A 136 -8.72 -3.67 4.19
C ILE A 136 -8.10 -5.08 4.15
N LEU A 137 -6.90 -5.21 3.59
CA LEU A 137 -6.17 -6.47 3.54
C LEU A 137 -5.77 -6.96 4.93
N GLY A 138 -5.30 -6.06 5.79
CA GLY A 138 -4.94 -6.37 7.17
C GLY A 138 -6.11 -6.95 7.96
N GLU A 139 -7.30 -6.35 7.85
CA GLU A 139 -8.52 -6.88 8.45
C GLU A 139 -8.82 -8.30 7.93
N GLU A 140 -8.83 -8.49 6.61
CA GLU A 140 -9.18 -9.79 6.02
C GLU A 140 -8.21 -10.89 6.44
N MET A 141 -6.90 -10.61 6.38
CA MET A 141 -5.87 -11.57 6.72
C MET A 141 -5.87 -11.90 8.23
N ALA A 142 -6.11 -10.92 9.10
CA ALA A 142 -6.28 -11.15 10.52
C ALA A 142 -7.54 -11.97 10.83
N ALA A 143 -8.68 -11.67 10.18
CA ALA A 143 -9.91 -12.42 10.34
C ALA A 143 -9.78 -13.88 9.88
N ARG A 144 -9.07 -14.14 8.78
CA ARG A 144 -8.73 -15.51 8.33
C ARG A 144 -7.85 -16.22 9.36
N ALA A 145 -6.74 -15.60 9.76
CA ALA A 145 -5.81 -16.17 10.72
C ALA A 145 -6.50 -16.51 12.06
N SER A 146 -7.39 -15.64 12.54
CA SER A 146 -8.15 -15.86 13.78
C SER A 146 -9.09 -17.06 13.67
N ARG A 147 -9.84 -17.18 12.56
CA ARG A 147 -10.71 -18.35 12.30
C ARG A 147 -9.93 -19.67 12.20
N GLU A 148 -8.72 -19.61 11.69
CA GLU A 148 -7.81 -20.75 11.56
C GLU A 148 -7.05 -21.08 12.86
N GLY A 149 -7.22 -20.26 13.91
CA GLY A 149 -6.49 -20.42 15.17
C GLY A 149 -4.97 -20.19 15.04
N ARG A 150 -4.53 -19.46 14.01
CA ARG A 150 -3.12 -19.09 13.84
C ARG A 150 -2.70 -18.07 14.89
N THR A 151 -1.40 -18.02 15.15
CA THR A 151 -0.73 -16.98 15.94
C THR A 151 0.30 -16.27 15.08
N GLY A 152 0.54 -14.99 15.32
CA GLY A 152 1.53 -14.24 14.55
C GLY A 152 1.41 -12.73 14.76
N SER A 153 2.05 -12.00 13.86
CA SER A 153 2.09 -10.54 13.88
C SER A 153 1.60 -9.93 12.57
N LEU A 154 1.04 -8.73 12.67
CA LEU A 154 0.88 -7.82 11.54
C LEU A 154 2.01 -6.80 11.57
N ALA A 155 2.49 -6.36 10.41
CA ALA A 155 3.57 -5.38 10.35
C ALA A 155 3.37 -4.33 9.26
N CYS A 156 3.87 -3.13 9.50
CA CYS A 156 3.97 -2.10 8.47
C CYS A 156 5.23 -1.26 8.66
N SER A 157 5.62 -0.50 7.63
CA SER A 157 6.72 0.43 7.82
C SER A 157 6.33 1.59 8.74
N ILE A 158 7.31 2.24 9.36
CA ILE A 158 7.10 3.38 10.26
C ILE A 158 6.41 4.58 9.59
N VAL A 159 6.45 4.66 8.26
CA VAL A 159 5.84 5.74 7.47
C VAL A 159 4.47 5.34 6.92
N SER A 160 4.04 4.10 7.15
CA SER A 160 2.69 3.62 6.86
C SER A 160 1.76 3.90 8.04
N SER A 161 0.46 3.88 7.78
CA SER A 161 -0.59 4.12 8.78
C SER A 161 -0.47 3.15 9.95
N SER A 162 -0.50 3.73 11.15
CA SER A 162 -0.55 3.00 12.41
C SER A 162 -1.92 2.32 12.67
N ALA A 163 -2.91 2.49 11.78
CA ALA A 163 -4.21 1.82 11.86
C ALA A 163 -4.09 0.30 11.94
N LEU A 164 -3.07 -0.30 11.31
CA LEU A 164 -2.85 -1.74 11.34
C LEU A 164 -2.64 -2.29 12.76
N GLY A 165 -2.05 -1.48 13.66
CA GLY A 165 -1.93 -1.85 15.07
C GLY A 165 -3.27 -2.01 15.78
N LYS A 166 -4.31 -1.27 15.35
CA LYS A 166 -5.68 -1.43 15.87
C LYS A 166 -6.29 -2.76 15.43
N VAL A 167 -6.05 -3.17 14.18
CA VAL A 167 -6.46 -4.48 13.66
C VAL A 167 -5.79 -5.61 14.45
N ALA A 168 -4.47 -5.55 14.61
CA ALA A 168 -3.73 -6.56 15.35
C ALA A 168 -4.26 -6.72 16.79
N ASN A 169 -4.45 -5.60 17.49
CA ASN A 169 -5.01 -5.61 18.85
C ASN A 169 -6.43 -6.18 18.91
N HIS A 170 -7.28 -5.90 17.92
CA HIS A 170 -8.65 -6.41 17.88
C HIS A 170 -8.71 -7.94 17.81
N TYR A 171 -7.80 -8.56 17.05
CA TYR A 171 -7.73 -10.01 16.91
C TYR A 171 -6.76 -10.69 17.89
N GLY A 172 -6.06 -9.93 18.75
CA GLY A 172 -5.09 -10.46 19.70
C GLY A 172 -3.75 -10.88 19.07
N PHE A 173 -3.38 -10.30 17.93
CA PHE A 173 -2.09 -10.54 17.27
C PHE A 173 -1.02 -9.53 17.68
N GLY A 174 0.24 -9.89 17.45
CA GLY A 174 1.36 -8.94 17.58
C GLY A 174 1.29 -7.84 16.52
N PHE A 175 1.86 -6.69 16.83
CA PHE A 175 2.04 -5.59 15.88
C PHE A 175 3.48 -5.08 15.92
N GLU A 176 4.11 -4.97 14.76
CA GLU A 176 5.46 -4.43 14.62
C GLU A 176 5.51 -3.33 13.55
N GLN A 177 5.98 -2.15 13.94
CA GLN A 177 6.44 -1.16 12.98
C GLN A 177 7.91 -1.42 12.65
N THR A 178 8.28 -1.35 11.38
CA THR A 178 9.66 -1.56 10.91
C THR A 178 10.18 -0.35 10.15
N LEU A 179 11.49 -0.25 9.94
CA LEU A 179 12.02 0.77 9.01
C LEU A 179 11.45 0.61 7.59
N THR A 180 11.42 1.70 6.82
CA THR A 180 11.05 1.66 5.40
C THR A 180 11.99 0.72 4.62
N GLY A 181 11.40 -0.02 3.70
CA GLY A 181 11.99 -1.08 2.89
C GLY A 181 11.47 -2.45 3.32
N PHE A 182 10.77 -3.12 2.41
CA PHE A 182 10.10 -4.40 2.66
C PHE A 182 10.98 -5.51 3.25
N LYS A 183 12.30 -5.46 3.05
CA LYS A 183 13.28 -6.36 3.71
C LYS A 183 13.14 -6.39 5.23
N TRP A 184 12.63 -5.33 5.86
CA TRP A 184 12.40 -5.26 7.30
C TRP A 184 11.06 -5.88 7.67
N VAL A 185 10.00 -5.54 6.93
CA VAL A 185 8.66 -6.09 7.10
C VAL A 185 8.68 -7.61 6.95
N SER A 186 9.35 -8.13 5.92
CA SER A 186 9.41 -9.59 5.65
C SER A 186 10.24 -10.39 6.64
N ARG A 187 10.99 -9.72 7.54
CA ARG A 187 11.76 -10.38 8.62
C ARG A 187 10.99 -10.49 9.93
N VAL A 188 9.84 -9.85 10.04
CA VAL A 188 8.96 -10.01 11.21
C VAL A 188 8.56 -11.48 11.31
N PRO A 189 8.81 -12.14 12.45
CA PRO A 189 8.55 -13.56 12.58
C PRO A 189 7.05 -13.85 12.57
N ASN A 190 6.65 -14.97 11.94
CA ASN A 190 5.26 -15.42 11.86
C ASN A 190 4.31 -14.32 11.33
N LEU A 191 4.74 -13.64 10.26
CA LEU A 191 3.96 -12.56 9.65
C LEU A 191 2.65 -13.09 9.06
N ILE A 192 1.53 -12.59 9.57
CA ILE A 192 0.19 -12.85 9.03
C ILE A 192 -0.08 -11.94 7.83
N PHE A 193 0.33 -10.68 7.94
CA PHE A 193 0.19 -9.67 6.92
C PHE A 193 1.22 -8.55 7.13
N GLY A 194 1.88 -8.15 6.05
CA GLY A 194 2.80 -7.02 6.05
C GLY A 194 2.53 -6.06 4.90
N TYR A 195 2.69 -4.76 5.12
CA TYR A 195 2.57 -3.80 4.02
C TYR A 195 3.45 -2.55 4.15
N GLU A 196 3.66 -1.88 3.02
CA GLU A 196 4.17 -0.51 2.94
C GLU A 196 3.13 0.38 2.24
N GLU A 197 3.04 1.64 2.66
CA GLU A 197 2.12 2.65 2.13
C GLU A 197 2.30 2.89 0.63
N ALA A 198 3.50 2.61 0.12
CA ALA A 198 3.87 2.65 -1.29
C ALA A 198 3.35 1.41 -2.08
N LEU A 199 2.11 1.00 -1.79
CA LEU A 199 1.34 -0.04 -2.50
C LEU A 199 1.92 -1.46 -2.46
N GLY A 200 2.80 -1.77 -1.50
CA GLY A 200 3.42 -3.09 -1.36
C GLY A 200 2.77 -3.93 -0.27
N TYR A 201 2.32 -5.15 -0.58
CA TYR A 201 1.61 -6.01 0.37
C TYR A 201 2.14 -7.44 0.34
N CYS A 202 2.18 -8.09 1.50
CA CYS A 202 2.49 -9.51 1.64
C CYS A 202 1.35 -10.18 2.40
N VAL A 203 0.57 -10.98 1.68
CA VAL A 203 -0.57 -11.75 2.21
C VAL A 203 -0.24 -13.25 2.37
N ASP A 204 0.86 -13.72 1.80
CA ASP A 204 1.30 -15.13 1.84
C ASP A 204 2.79 -15.24 2.18
N TRP A 205 3.16 -14.77 3.36
CA TRP A 205 4.56 -14.72 3.82
C TRP A 205 5.25 -16.09 3.84
N GLY A 206 4.48 -17.17 4.01
CA GLY A 206 5.03 -18.53 4.01
C GLY A 206 5.65 -18.94 2.66
N GLN A 207 5.19 -18.32 1.58
CA GLN A 207 5.54 -18.68 0.20
C GLN A 207 6.34 -17.58 -0.47
N VAL A 208 5.93 -16.31 -0.27
CA VAL A 208 6.61 -15.13 -0.80
C VAL A 208 6.96 -14.19 0.35
N ARG A 209 8.26 -14.14 0.71
CA ARG A 209 8.81 -13.22 1.73
C ARG A 209 9.18 -11.86 1.14
N ASP A 210 8.36 -11.37 0.23
CA ASP A 210 8.46 -10.07 -0.41
C ASP A 210 7.04 -9.52 -0.65
N LYS A 211 6.95 -8.34 -1.24
CA LYS A 211 5.68 -7.82 -1.75
C LYS A 211 5.21 -8.68 -2.91
N ASP A 212 3.91 -8.89 -2.99
CA ASP A 212 3.26 -9.66 -4.04
C ASP A 212 1.92 -9.00 -4.38
N GLY A 213 1.95 -8.19 -5.45
CA GLY A 213 0.79 -7.47 -5.92
C GLY A 213 -0.25 -8.39 -6.59
N LEU A 214 0.13 -9.58 -7.06
CA LEU A 214 -0.77 -10.52 -7.72
C LEU A 214 -1.58 -11.33 -6.70
N SER A 215 -0.95 -11.81 -5.63
CA SER A 215 -1.70 -12.46 -4.54
C SER A 215 -2.59 -11.45 -3.80
N ALA A 216 -2.11 -10.23 -3.58
CA ALA A 216 -2.96 -9.15 -3.08
C ALA A 216 -4.16 -8.89 -4.01
N ALA A 217 -3.96 -8.87 -5.33
CA ALA A 217 -5.03 -8.64 -6.31
C ALA A 217 -6.11 -9.72 -6.25
N LEU A 218 -5.72 -10.98 -6.08
CA LEU A 218 -6.64 -12.10 -5.89
C LEU A 218 -7.46 -11.95 -4.61
N ILE A 219 -6.82 -11.60 -3.48
CA ILE A 219 -7.53 -11.39 -2.20
C ILE A 219 -8.51 -10.21 -2.31
N VAL A 220 -8.12 -9.10 -2.95
CA VAL A 220 -9.02 -7.96 -3.15
C VAL A 220 -10.21 -8.33 -4.02
N ALA A 221 -10.02 -9.09 -5.09
CA ALA A 221 -11.11 -9.57 -5.93
C ALA A 221 -12.09 -10.46 -5.15
N ASP A 222 -11.59 -11.32 -4.27
CA ASP A 222 -12.39 -12.15 -3.37
C ASP A 222 -13.21 -11.31 -2.38
N ILE A 223 -12.58 -10.33 -1.72
CA ILE A 223 -13.26 -9.38 -0.82
C ILE A 223 -14.36 -8.62 -1.57
N ALA A 224 -14.05 -8.04 -2.73
CA ALA A 224 -15.01 -7.27 -3.52
C ALA A 224 -16.19 -8.14 -3.99
N SER A 225 -15.93 -9.38 -4.40
CA SER A 225 -16.97 -10.34 -4.82
C SER A 225 -17.89 -10.74 -3.65
N ALA A 226 -17.32 -10.91 -2.45
CA ALA A 226 -18.10 -11.23 -1.24
C ALA A 226 -18.95 -10.05 -0.75
N LEU A 227 -18.42 -8.83 -0.83
CA LEU A 227 -19.16 -7.59 -0.53
C LEU A 227 -20.31 -7.37 -1.51
N ALA A 228 -20.09 -7.65 -2.80
CA ALA A 228 -21.08 -7.46 -3.85
C ALA A 228 -22.32 -8.38 -3.71
N ILE A 229 -22.21 -9.52 -3.02
CA ILE A 229 -23.37 -10.35 -2.62
C ILE A 229 -24.30 -9.58 -1.68
N GLN A 230 -23.71 -8.82 -0.76
CA GLN A 230 -24.42 -8.06 0.26
C GLN A 230 -24.83 -6.66 -0.24
N GLY A 231 -24.51 -6.32 -1.48
CA GLY A 231 -24.78 -4.99 -2.05
C GLY A 231 -23.81 -3.91 -1.57
N TYR A 232 -22.66 -4.28 -1.01
CA TYR A 232 -21.63 -3.37 -0.53
C TYR A 232 -20.45 -3.25 -1.51
N THR A 233 -19.72 -2.15 -1.39
CA THR A 233 -18.48 -1.83 -2.12
C THR A 233 -17.26 -1.88 -1.20
N LEU A 234 -16.06 -1.81 -1.78
CA LEU A 234 -14.82 -1.63 -1.00
C LEU A 234 -14.84 -0.31 -0.20
N GLY A 235 -15.54 0.72 -0.69
CA GLY A 235 -15.72 1.98 0.06
C GLY A 235 -16.54 1.78 1.33
N ASP A 236 -17.62 0.99 1.28
CA ASP A 236 -18.42 0.68 2.46
C ASP A 236 -17.62 -0.14 3.49
N GLN A 237 -16.80 -1.08 3.02
CA GLN A 237 -15.90 -1.84 3.88
C GLN A 237 -14.85 -0.92 4.52
N LEU A 238 -14.25 -0.01 3.77
CA LEU A 238 -13.28 0.95 4.30
C LEU A 238 -13.91 1.83 5.39
N GLU A 239 -15.10 2.38 5.12
CA GLU A 239 -15.84 3.22 6.08
C GLU A 239 -16.15 2.44 7.37
N LYS A 240 -16.62 1.19 7.25
CA LYS A 240 -16.85 0.32 8.41
C LYS A 240 -15.59 0.09 9.25
N LEU A 241 -14.43 -0.07 8.61
CA LEU A 241 -13.16 -0.25 9.32
C LEU A 241 -12.69 1.05 9.99
N MET A 242 -12.86 2.19 9.33
CA MET A 242 -12.54 3.48 9.91
C MET A 242 -13.42 3.80 11.13
N GLN A 243 -14.72 3.50 11.06
CA GLN A 243 -15.62 3.63 12.22
C GLN A 243 -15.21 2.73 13.40
N ARG A 244 -14.68 1.53 13.11
CA ARG A 244 -14.25 0.59 14.16
C ARG A 244 -12.93 0.99 14.81
N TYR A 245 -11.96 1.38 14.01
CA TYR A 245 -10.57 1.53 14.46
C TYR A 245 -10.13 2.99 14.66
N GLY A 246 -10.93 3.94 14.19
CA GLY A 246 -10.60 5.36 14.09
C GLY A 246 -10.28 5.76 12.64
N TYR A 247 -10.39 7.06 12.37
CA TYR A 247 -10.10 7.63 11.06
C TYR A 247 -8.64 8.06 10.99
N PHE A 248 -7.85 7.32 10.21
CA PHE A 248 -6.44 7.60 9.95
C PHE A 248 -6.31 8.22 8.56
N SER A 249 -6.09 9.54 8.51
CA SER A 249 -5.81 10.25 7.27
C SER A 249 -4.30 10.40 7.10
N THR A 250 -3.76 9.90 5.99
CA THR A 250 -2.33 9.96 5.69
C THR A 250 -2.05 10.86 4.48
N GLY A 251 -0.86 11.46 4.46
CA GLY A 251 -0.42 12.35 3.39
C GLY A 251 1.10 12.35 3.26
N GLN A 252 1.59 12.89 2.14
CA GLN A 252 3.02 12.96 1.87
C GLN A 252 3.39 14.26 1.16
N ILE A 253 4.44 14.92 1.66
CA ILE A 253 5.14 15.99 0.96
C ILE A 253 6.43 15.42 0.40
N SER A 254 6.64 15.54 -0.91
CA SER A 254 7.87 15.13 -1.59
C SER A 254 8.56 16.34 -2.22
N ILE A 255 9.75 16.68 -1.73
CA ILE A 255 10.57 17.78 -2.23
C ILE A 255 11.68 17.20 -3.09
N ARG A 256 11.57 17.35 -4.42
CA ARG A 256 12.64 16.96 -5.36
C ARG A 256 13.66 18.09 -5.46
N VAL A 257 14.94 17.74 -5.37
CA VAL A 257 16.06 18.67 -5.49
C VAL A 257 17.00 18.25 -6.61
N THR A 258 17.76 19.20 -7.14
CA THR A 258 18.91 18.93 -8.02
C THR A 258 20.22 18.86 -7.24
N ASP A 259 20.29 19.57 -6.12
CA ASP A 259 21.44 19.61 -5.21
C ASP A 259 21.13 18.87 -3.91
N LEU A 260 21.83 17.75 -3.66
CA LEU A 260 21.66 16.93 -2.46
C LEU A 260 22.06 17.64 -1.17
N THR A 261 22.86 18.72 -1.23
CA THR A 261 23.23 19.49 -0.04
C THR A 261 22.01 20.17 0.59
N VAL A 262 20.97 20.47 -0.19
CA VAL A 262 19.69 21.00 0.29
C VAL A 262 19.04 20.04 1.29
N ILE A 263 19.01 18.75 0.96
CA ILE A 263 18.46 17.69 1.84
C ILE A 263 19.27 17.62 3.13
N ALA A 264 20.60 17.56 3.02
CA ALA A 264 21.49 17.47 4.17
C ALA A 264 21.33 18.68 5.11
N ASN A 265 21.24 19.89 4.55
CA ASN A 265 21.05 21.13 5.29
C ASN A 265 19.68 21.18 5.98
N LEU A 266 18.61 20.76 5.30
CA LEU A 266 17.26 20.76 5.88
C LEU A 266 17.14 19.74 7.02
N MET A 267 17.67 18.52 6.83
CA MET A 267 17.72 17.51 7.88
C MET A 267 18.56 17.99 9.08
N LYS A 268 19.72 18.62 8.84
CA LYS A 268 20.55 19.21 9.90
C LYS A 268 19.81 20.32 10.65
N LYS A 269 19.12 21.22 9.93
CA LYS A 269 18.34 22.33 10.52
C LYS A 269 17.25 21.78 11.45
N LEU A 270 16.47 20.81 10.98
CA LEU A 270 15.42 20.17 11.77
C LEU A 270 15.98 19.44 13.00
N ARG A 271 17.15 18.80 12.89
CA ARG A 271 17.83 18.17 14.04
C ARG A 271 18.32 19.16 15.08
N SER A 272 18.95 20.25 14.63
CA SER A 272 19.56 21.22 15.54
C SER A 272 18.56 22.16 16.21
N ASN A 273 17.41 22.37 15.58
CA ASN A 273 16.36 23.25 16.06
C ASN A 273 14.98 22.68 15.70
N PRO A 274 14.58 21.55 16.33
CA PRO A 274 13.30 20.93 16.05
C PRO A 274 12.15 21.85 16.48
N PRO A 275 11.09 22.00 15.68
CA PRO A 275 9.92 22.78 16.07
C PRO A 275 9.27 22.18 17.33
N ALA A 276 9.14 22.98 18.40
CA ALA A 276 8.44 22.57 19.61
C ALA A 276 6.91 22.44 19.39
N GLN A 277 6.39 23.11 18.36
CA GLN A 277 4.99 23.03 17.94
C GLN A 277 4.89 22.91 16.42
N ILE A 278 3.94 22.09 15.96
CA ILE A 278 3.57 21.94 14.56
C ILE A 278 2.05 22.09 14.47
N ALA A 279 1.57 22.96 13.57
CA ALA A 279 0.15 23.30 13.46
C ALA A 279 -0.49 23.70 14.81
N GLY A 280 0.25 24.46 15.64
CA GLY A 280 -0.21 24.94 16.94
C GLY A 280 -0.24 23.90 18.06
N VAL A 281 0.22 22.67 17.82
CA VAL A 281 0.23 21.58 18.81
C VAL A 281 1.66 21.19 19.17
N ASN A 282 1.91 20.97 20.45
CA ASN A 282 3.23 20.57 20.95
C ASN A 282 3.65 19.25 20.29
N ALA A 283 4.93 19.19 19.90
CA ALA A 283 5.52 18.05 19.23
C ALA A 283 6.72 17.52 20.03
N VAL A 284 6.70 16.22 20.29
CA VAL A 284 7.86 15.48 20.81
C VAL A 284 8.72 15.07 19.64
N PHE A 285 9.97 15.56 19.62
CA PHE A 285 10.96 15.27 18.61
C PHE A 285 11.81 14.04 18.96
N GLU A 286 12.08 13.20 17.97
CA GLU A 286 12.98 12.05 18.05
C GLU A 286 13.90 12.00 16.81
N ASP A 287 15.22 12.04 17.02
CA ASP A 287 16.21 11.76 15.97
C ASP A 287 16.49 10.26 15.89
N MET A 288 16.04 9.63 14.81
CA MET A 288 16.13 8.18 14.66
C MET A 288 17.53 7.70 14.25
N ASN A 289 18.51 8.60 14.11
CA ASN A 289 19.90 8.25 13.83
C ASN A 289 20.56 7.39 14.92
N GLN A 290 20.03 7.39 16.15
CA GLN A 290 20.51 6.55 17.25
C GLN A 290 19.68 5.26 17.43
N GLY A 291 18.70 5.03 16.56
CA GLY A 291 17.63 4.06 16.77
C GLY A 291 16.46 4.66 17.55
N SER A 292 15.35 3.93 17.59
CA SER A 292 14.08 4.37 18.21
C SER A 292 13.34 3.16 18.78
N GLY A 293 13.39 2.99 20.10
CA GLY A 293 12.84 1.80 20.76
C GLY A 293 13.46 0.51 20.21
N SER A 294 12.65 -0.33 19.54
CA SER A 294 13.11 -1.55 18.87
C SER A 294 13.64 -1.34 17.44
N LEU A 295 13.51 -0.13 16.89
CA LEU A 295 13.93 0.19 15.53
C LEU A 295 15.43 0.48 15.47
N PRO A 296 16.17 -0.10 14.50
CA PRO A 296 17.56 0.23 14.29
C PRO A 296 17.72 1.67 13.80
N ALA A 297 18.94 2.19 13.89
CA ALA A 297 19.29 3.53 13.45
C ALA A 297 18.95 3.77 11.96
N THR A 298 18.39 4.94 11.67
CA THR A 298 18.07 5.40 10.32
C THR A 298 18.13 6.92 10.22
N ASP A 299 18.45 7.44 9.03
CA ASP A 299 18.40 8.88 8.75
C ASP A 299 16.94 9.34 8.59
N ALA A 300 16.26 9.50 9.72
CA ALA A 300 14.88 9.97 9.80
C ALA A 300 14.65 10.77 11.08
N LEU A 301 13.67 11.66 11.03
CA LEU A 301 13.20 12.48 12.14
C LEU A 301 11.74 12.18 12.37
N ARG A 302 11.35 11.90 13.61
CA ARG A 302 9.95 11.71 13.99
C ARG A 302 9.50 12.86 14.88
N PHE A 303 8.30 13.36 14.60
CA PHE A 303 7.57 14.27 15.48
C PHE A 303 6.25 13.61 15.84
N THR A 304 6.01 13.43 17.13
CA THR A 304 4.73 12.95 17.66
C THR A 304 4.03 14.11 18.37
N LEU A 305 2.89 14.53 17.85
CA LEU A 305 2.11 15.62 18.42
C LEU A 305 1.21 15.09 19.55
N GLU A 306 0.93 15.94 20.54
CA GLU A 306 0.11 15.57 21.72
C GLU A 306 -1.31 15.09 21.36
N ASP A 307 -1.84 15.49 20.20
CA ASP A 307 -3.16 15.08 19.71
C ASP A 307 -3.12 13.81 18.83
N GLY A 308 -1.98 13.10 18.80
CA GLY A 308 -1.82 11.84 18.08
C GLY A 308 -1.43 11.99 16.61
N ARG A 309 -1.33 13.22 16.08
CA ARG A 309 -0.71 13.46 14.76
C ARG A 309 0.76 13.07 14.77
N THR A 310 1.25 12.55 13.65
CA THR A 310 2.64 12.14 13.50
C THR A 310 3.22 12.62 12.18
N VAL A 311 4.50 13.01 12.24
CA VAL A 311 5.29 13.42 11.09
C VAL A 311 6.59 12.64 11.07
N ILE A 312 6.96 12.11 9.90
CA ILE A 312 8.28 11.51 9.70
C ILE A 312 8.94 12.17 8.49
N VAL A 313 10.13 12.74 8.71
CA VAL A 313 10.94 13.37 7.65
C VAL A 313 12.17 12.52 7.40
N ARG A 314 12.40 12.13 6.15
CA ARG A 314 13.58 11.34 5.76
C ARG A 314 14.04 11.60 4.32
N PRO A 315 15.34 11.48 4.03
CA PRO A 315 15.82 11.41 2.66
C PRO A 315 15.32 10.15 1.96
N SER A 316 14.99 10.27 0.68
CA SER A 316 14.77 9.12 -0.19
C SER A 316 16.10 8.39 -0.42
N GLY A 317 16.07 7.06 -0.39
CA GLY A 317 17.27 6.25 -0.61
C GLY A 317 17.61 6.03 -2.09
N THR A 318 16.64 6.25 -2.99
CA THR A 318 16.75 5.92 -4.42
C THR A 318 16.62 7.13 -5.34
N GLU A 319 16.18 8.27 -4.80
CA GLU A 319 15.89 9.48 -5.57
C GLU A 319 16.42 10.72 -4.85
N PRO A 320 16.75 11.82 -5.56
CA PRO A 320 17.12 13.10 -4.96
C PRO A 320 15.88 13.83 -4.43
N LYS A 321 15.21 13.22 -3.44
CA LYS A 321 13.97 13.69 -2.83
C LYS A 321 14.07 13.66 -1.30
N LEU A 322 13.57 14.69 -0.63
CA LEU A 322 13.19 14.61 0.79
C LEU A 322 11.71 14.24 0.88
N LYS A 323 11.37 13.24 1.69
CA LYS A 323 9.99 12.82 1.92
C LYS A 323 9.59 13.17 3.35
N CYS A 324 8.41 13.76 3.49
CA CYS A 324 7.76 14.05 4.76
C CYS A 324 6.39 13.36 4.77
N TYR A 325 6.24 12.38 5.64
CA TYR A 325 5.05 11.56 5.79
C TYR A 325 4.22 12.09 6.95
N LEU A 326 2.91 12.16 6.75
CA LEU A 326 1.98 12.82 7.64
C LEU A 326 0.87 11.83 7.98
N GLN A 327 0.49 11.77 9.26
CA GLN A 327 -0.68 11.05 9.71
C GLN A 327 -1.46 11.91 10.69
N ALA A 328 -2.78 11.98 10.49
CA ALA A 328 -3.74 12.52 11.44
C ALA A 328 -4.75 11.45 11.84
N VAL A 329 -5.15 11.47 13.11
CA VAL A 329 -6.08 10.51 13.71
C VAL A 329 -7.23 11.26 14.35
N SER A 330 -8.46 10.78 14.15
CA SER A 330 -9.65 11.30 14.81
C SER A 330 -10.73 10.22 14.89
N ASP A 331 -11.77 10.46 15.69
CA ASP A 331 -12.99 9.65 15.72
C ASP A 331 -13.99 10.06 14.61
N ASN A 332 -13.63 11.05 13.79
CA ASN A 332 -14.45 11.56 12.69
C ASN A 332 -13.61 11.78 11.42
N GLU A 333 -14.09 11.29 10.28
CA GLU A 333 -13.45 11.46 8.97
C GLU A 333 -13.18 12.93 8.61
N SER A 334 -14.17 13.80 8.83
CA SER A 334 -14.04 15.21 8.45
C SER A 334 -12.96 15.90 9.28
N GLU A 335 -12.85 15.57 10.57
CA GLU A 335 -11.84 16.16 11.43
C GLU A 335 -10.46 15.57 11.14
N SER A 336 -10.32 14.26 10.90
CA SER A 336 -9.03 13.66 10.54
C SER A 336 -8.47 14.27 9.25
N LYS A 337 -9.33 14.52 8.24
CA LYS A 337 -8.94 15.18 6.98
C LYS A 337 -8.53 16.63 7.19
N LYS A 338 -9.28 17.37 8.01
CA LYS A 338 -8.95 18.77 8.37
C LYS A 338 -7.60 18.84 9.11
N LEU A 339 -7.40 17.99 10.11
CA LEU A 339 -6.15 17.90 10.87
C LEU A 339 -4.95 17.53 9.99
N LEU A 340 -5.15 16.65 9.01
CA LEU A 340 -4.13 16.33 8.01
C LEU A 340 -3.78 17.55 7.15
N ALA A 341 -4.78 18.30 6.68
CA ALA A 341 -4.55 19.49 5.86
C ALA A 341 -3.81 20.60 6.63
N GLU A 342 -4.15 20.82 7.90
CA GLU A 342 -3.43 21.74 8.79
C GLU A 342 -1.98 21.29 9.02
N LEU A 343 -1.77 20.00 9.24
CA LEU A 343 -0.45 19.41 9.44
C LEU A 343 0.43 19.56 8.19
N GLU A 344 -0.15 19.29 7.01
CA GLU A 344 0.52 19.47 5.72
C GLU A 344 0.91 20.94 5.49
N ALA A 345 -0.02 21.87 5.73
CA ALA A 345 0.24 23.30 5.57
C ALA A 345 1.39 23.77 6.47
N ALA A 346 1.39 23.36 7.75
CA ALA A 346 2.46 23.68 8.69
C ALA A 346 3.80 23.07 8.25
N MET A 347 3.81 21.81 7.84
CA MET A 347 5.05 21.15 7.39
C MET A 347 5.59 21.74 6.09
N ARG A 348 4.74 22.19 5.16
CA ARG A 348 5.20 22.92 3.97
C ARG A 348 5.88 24.24 4.33
N GLN A 349 5.41 24.95 5.36
CA GLN A 349 6.08 26.16 5.83
C GLN A 349 7.42 25.86 6.50
N ILE A 350 7.51 24.77 7.27
CA ILE A 350 8.73 24.35 7.98
C ILE A 350 9.81 23.88 7.01
N LEU A 351 9.42 23.20 5.93
CA LEU A 351 10.33 22.58 4.96
C LEU A 351 10.77 23.51 3.81
N ASN A 352 10.13 24.67 3.66
CA ASN A 352 10.55 25.73 2.74
C ASN A 352 11.73 26.55 3.30
#